data_AF-A0A2V9C2U2-F1
#
_entry.id   AF-A0A2V9C2U2-F1
#
_cell.length_a   1.000
_cell.length_b   1.000
_cell.length_c   1.000
_cell.angle_alpha   90.00
_cell.angle_beta   90.00
_cell.angle_gamma   90.00
#
_symmetry.space_group_name_H-M   'P 1'
#
loop_
_entity.id
_entity.type
_entity.pdbx_description
1 polymer ?
#
loop_
_entity_poly.entity_id
_entity_poly.type
_entity_poly.pdbx_seq_one_letter_code
_entity_poly.pdbx_strand_id
1 'polypeptide(L)'
;MSAHNPSAMGATGQPAPAVPIYVAVCSLVIILALVLGVGLAVNQVLRHLVQTAPFCVAVVLGFRRSRAAYWVALPLFLFWLVLMALIWAYLLDISHIVNGHFSPIEISMTIVVGVAGILGIASLARSKSSLSLATKLGLFVAFLAIQLVCLRISFLPSIAHR
;
A
#
# COMPACT_ATOMS: atom_id res chain seq x y z
N MET A 1 -30.84 -3.40 -44.69
CA MET A 1 -29.71 -2.85 -43.90
C MET A 1 -30.28 -1.71 -43.07
N SER A 2 -30.25 -1.64 -41.75
CA SER A 2 -29.55 -2.38 -40.69
C SER A 2 -30.45 -2.35 -39.45
N ALA A 3 -30.59 -3.47 -38.73
CA ALA A 3 -31.37 -3.55 -37.50
C ALA A 3 -30.63 -2.82 -36.37
N HIS A 4 -31.28 -1.81 -35.79
CA HIS A 4 -30.82 -1.12 -34.59
C HIS A 4 -30.94 -2.10 -33.40
N ASN A 5 -29.80 -2.68 -32.99
CA ASN A 5 -29.74 -3.64 -31.90
C ASN A 5 -29.80 -2.89 -30.54
N PRO A 6 -30.87 -3.01 -29.72
CA PRO A 6 -31.04 -2.21 -28.50
C PRO A 6 -30.36 -2.83 -27.26
N SER A 7 -29.50 -3.84 -27.42
CA SER A 7 -28.95 -4.63 -26.31
C SER A 7 -27.78 -3.97 -25.54
N ALA A 8 -27.57 -2.66 -25.71
CA ALA A 8 -26.51 -1.89 -25.03
C ALA A 8 -27.00 -0.99 -23.88
N MET A 9 -28.23 -1.14 -23.39
CA MET A 9 -28.70 -0.48 -22.17
C MET A 9 -28.70 -1.46 -20.99
N GLY A 10 -27.54 -1.57 -20.33
CA GLY A 10 -27.48 -2.10 -18.97
C GLY A 10 -28.29 -1.21 -18.04
N ALA A 11 -29.16 -1.81 -17.23
CA ALA A 11 -30.22 -1.20 -16.43
C ALA A 11 -29.78 -0.25 -15.28
N THR A 12 -28.54 0.26 -15.28
CA THR A 12 -28.10 1.35 -14.40
C THR A 12 -27.02 2.13 -15.14
N GLY A 13 -27.32 3.36 -15.58
CA GLY A 13 -26.35 4.30 -16.16
C GLY A 13 -25.31 4.83 -15.16
N GLN A 14 -24.94 4.03 -14.16
CA GLN A 14 -23.84 4.37 -13.26
C GLN A 14 -22.53 3.90 -13.89
N PRO A 15 -21.53 4.78 -14.07
CA PRO A 15 -20.19 4.33 -14.45
C PRO A 15 -19.75 3.28 -13.43
N ALA A 16 -19.28 2.13 -13.92
CA ALA A 16 -18.71 1.08 -13.08
C ALA A 16 -17.77 1.73 -12.07
N PRO A 17 -17.92 1.46 -10.76
CA PRO A 17 -17.30 2.30 -9.75
C PRO A 17 -15.78 2.32 -9.96
N ALA A 18 -15.21 3.52 -10.03
CA ALA A 18 -13.78 3.76 -10.25
C ALA A 18 -12.97 3.46 -8.98
N VAL A 19 -13.11 2.24 -8.44
CA VAL A 19 -12.57 1.81 -7.15
C VAL A 19 -11.01 1.66 -7.13
N PRO A 20 -10.28 1.32 -8.22
CA PRO A 20 -8.82 1.09 -8.13
C PRO A 20 -7.96 2.35 -7.93
N ILE A 21 -8.50 3.54 -8.19
CA ILE A 21 -7.72 4.77 -8.11
C ILE A 21 -7.35 5.11 -6.67
N TYR A 22 -8.21 4.77 -5.70
CA TYR A 22 -7.94 4.97 -4.28
C TYR A 22 -6.73 4.16 -3.82
N VAL A 23 -6.54 2.94 -4.35
CA VAL A 23 -5.36 2.13 -4.07
C VAL A 23 -4.10 2.81 -4.57
N ALA A 24 -4.12 3.36 -5.78
CA ALA A 24 -2.97 4.10 -6.33
C ALA A 24 -2.65 5.33 -5.48
N VAL A 25 -3.66 6.13 -5.15
CA VAL A 25 -3.49 7.34 -4.34
C VAL A 25 -2.98 7.02 -2.94
N CYS A 26 -3.57 6.05 -2.24
CA CYS A 26 -3.11 5.65 -0.91
C CYS A 26 -1.67 5.09 -0.95
N SER A 27 -1.36 4.26 -1.95
CA SER A 27 0.00 3.74 -2.15
C SER A 27 1.01 4.88 -2.39
N LEU A 28 0.63 5.88 -3.20
CA LEU A 28 1.48 7.04 -3.48
C LEU A 28 1.68 7.89 -2.23
N VAL A 29 0.62 8.13 -1.45
CA VAL A 29 0.72 8.87 -0.17
C VAL A 29 1.68 8.16 0.79
N ILE A 30 1.62 6.83 0.90
CA ILE A 30 2.55 6.06 1.73
C ILE A 30 3.99 6.20 1.22
N ILE A 31 4.23 6.07 -0.09
CA ILE A 31 5.55 6.29 -0.69
C ILE A 31 6.07 7.69 -0.33
N LEU A 32 5.27 8.73 -0.55
CA LEU A 32 5.68 10.12 -0.30
C LEU A 32 5.93 10.38 1.18
N ALA A 33 5.07 9.91 2.08
CA ALA A 33 5.23 10.06 3.52
C ALA A 33 6.53 9.40 4.04
N LEU A 34 6.87 8.23 3.50
CA LEU A 34 8.06 7.49 3.92
C LEU A 34 9.34 8.04 3.27
N VAL A 35 9.33 8.31 1.96
CA VAL A 35 10.53 8.75 1.23
C VAL A 35 10.83 10.23 1.49
N LEU A 36 9.82 11.09 1.36
CA LEU A 36 9.98 12.54 1.50
C LEU A 36 9.79 13.01 2.95
N GLY A 37 8.87 12.39 3.69
CA GLY A 37 8.67 12.74 5.11
C GLY A 37 9.79 12.21 5.97
N VAL A 38 9.82 10.89 6.18
CA VAL A 38 10.81 10.25 7.07
C VAL A 38 12.20 10.23 6.45
N GLY A 39 12.32 9.74 5.22
CA GLY A 39 13.61 9.55 4.54
C GLY A 39 14.47 10.81 4.48
N LEU A 40 13.88 11.97 4.16
CA LEU A 40 14.61 13.24 4.18
C LEU A 40 14.90 13.74 5.59
N ALA A 41 13.97 13.56 6.54
CA ALA A 41 14.15 14.04 7.91
C ALA A 41 15.32 13.35 8.64
N VAL A 42 15.56 12.07 8.33
CA VAL A 42 16.61 11.27 8.99
C VAL A 42 17.76 10.85 8.07
N ASN A 43 17.85 11.40 6.85
CA ASN A 43 18.85 11.05 5.83
C ASN A 43 18.93 9.54 5.52
N GLN A 44 17.76 8.92 5.32
CA GLN A 44 17.58 7.49 5.05
C GLN A 44 16.71 7.27 3.81
N VAL A 45 16.88 8.13 2.80
CA VAL A 45 16.01 8.14 1.61
C VAL A 45 16.14 6.83 0.86
N LEU A 46 17.37 6.30 0.71
CA LEU A 46 17.59 5.06 -0.03
C LEU A 46 16.90 3.89 0.66
N ARG A 47 17.00 3.82 1.99
CA ARG A 47 16.31 2.83 2.80
C ARG A 47 14.79 2.85 2.56
N HIS A 48 14.16 4.02 2.61
CA HIS A 48 12.71 4.14 2.40
C HIS A 48 12.31 3.87 0.94
N LEU A 49 13.14 4.22 -0.05
CA LEU A 49 12.94 3.86 -1.45
C LEU A 49 12.89 2.33 -1.64
N VAL A 50 13.84 1.61 -1.06
CA VAL A 50 13.88 0.15 -1.14
C VAL A 50 12.66 -0.48 -0.45
N GLN A 51 12.28 0.01 0.73
CA GLN A 51 11.12 -0.51 1.47
C GLN A 51 9.78 -0.25 0.79
N THR A 52 9.68 0.82 -0.01
CA THR A 52 8.43 1.23 -0.70
C THR A 52 8.38 0.82 -2.17
N ALA A 53 9.47 0.26 -2.72
CA ALA A 53 9.52 -0.23 -4.09
C ALA A 53 8.33 -1.14 -4.49
N PRO A 54 7.83 -2.06 -3.63
CA PRO A 54 6.69 -2.90 -3.98
C PRO A 54 5.40 -2.10 -4.23
N PHE A 55 5.23 -0.94 -3.57
CA PHE A 55 4.08 -0.06 -3.80
C PHE A 55 4.08 0.55 -5.19
N CYS A 56 5.22 0.69 -5.88
CA CYS A 56 5.24 1.17 -7.26
C CYS A 56 4.37 0.29 -8.17
N VAL A 57 4.35 -1.03 -7.94
CA VAL A 57 3.49 -1.95 -8.69
C VAL A 57 2.02 -1.73 -8.35
N ALA A 58 1.69 -1.52 -7.06
CA ALA A 58 0.33 -1.18 -6.64
C ALA A 58 -0.16 0.13 -7.26
N VAL A 59 0.70 1.15 -7.34
CA VAL A 59 0.43 2.44 -7.99
C VAL A 59 0.13 2.24 -9.48
N VAL A 60 1.03 1.57 -10.21
CA VAL A 60 0.86 1.32 -11.64
C VAL A 60 -0.42 0.53 -11.92
N LEU A 61 -0.67 -0.55 -11.19
CA LEU A 61 -1.87 -1.36 -11.36
C LEU A 61 -3.15 -0.60 -11.00
N GLY A 62 -3.11 0.24 -9.96
CA GLY A 62 -4.23 1.07 -9.54
C GLY A 62 -4.59 2.14 -10.59
N PHE A 63 -3.59 2.83 -11.16
CA PHE A 63 -3.81 3.77 -12.26
C PHE A 63 -4.30 3.08 -13.54
N ARG A 64 -3.81 1.87 -13.82
CA ARG A 64 -4.32 1.02 -14.91
C ARG A 64 -5.70 0.42 -14.64
N ARG A 65 -6.31 0.74 -13.49
CA ARG A 65 -7.61 0.23 -13.03
C ARG A 65 -7.69 -1.30 -13.01
N SER A 66 -6.56 -1.97 -12.78
CA SER A 66 -6.48 -3.43 -12.76
C SER A 66 -7.10 -4.00 -11.49
N ARG A 67 -7.89 -5.08 -11.63
CA ARG A 67 -8.46 -5.82 -10.49
C ARG A 67 -7.39 -6.47 -9.62
N ALA A 68 -6.19 -6.71 -10.17
CA ALA A 68 -5.05 -7.24 -9.42
C ALA A 68 -4.48 -6.23 -8.41
N ALA A 69 -4.71 -4.92 -8.60
CA ALA A 69 -4.17 -3.87 -7.73
C ALA A 69 -4.50 -4.10 -6.25
N TYR A 70 -5.71 -4.58 -5.96
CA TYR A 70 -6.13 -4.88 -4.58
C TYR A 70 -5.32 -5.99 -3.94
N TRP A 71 -5.13 -7.10 -4.65
CA TRP A 71 -4.45 -8.28 -4.10
C TRP A 71 -2.94 -8.06 -3.99
N VAL A 72 -2.41 -7.16 -4.80
CA VAL A 72 -1.03 -6.66 -4.70
C VAL A 72 -0.88 -5.68 -3.53
N ALA A 73 -1.78 -4.71 -3.38
CA ALA A 73 -1.64 -3.64 -2.39
C ALA A 73 -2.06 -4.06 -0.97
N LEU A 74 -2.99 -5.00 -0.82
CA LEU A 74 -3.48 -5.47 0.47
C LEU A 74 -2.37 -5.97 1.41
N PRO A 75 -1.48 -6.91 1.02
CA PRO A 75 -0.40 -7.34 1.91
C PRO A 75 0.53 -6.18 2.28
N LEU A 76 0.71 -5.21 1.38
CA LEU A 76 1.55 -4.03 1.64
C LEU A 76 0.89 -3.11 2.68
N PHE A 77 -0.39 -2.76 2.51
CA PHE A 77 -1.11 -1.94 3.49
C PHE A 77 -1.18 -2.61 4.86
N LEU A 78 -1.45 -3.91 4.91
CA LEU A 78 -1.46 -4.66 6.17
C LEU A 78 -0.09 -4.67 6.85
N PHE A 79 0.97 -4.95 6.08
CA PHE A 79 2.34 -4.95 6.61
C PHE A 79 2.69 -3.59 7.23
N TRP A 80 2.43 -2.50 6.52
CA TRP A 80 2.72 -1.15 7.01
C TRP A 80 1.84 -0.76 8.19
N LEU A 81 0.56 -1.15 8.21
CA LEU A 81 -0.32 -0.91 9.35
C LEU A 81 0.13 -1.65 10.61
N VAL A 82 0.55 -2.91 10.48
CA VAL A 82 1.12 -3.66 11.60
C VAL A 82 2.36 -2.94 12.12
N LEU A 83 3.23 -2.45 11.24
CA LEU A 83 4.42 -1.69 11.64
C LEU A 83 4.05 -0.39 12.36
N MET A 84 3.08 0.39 11.87
CA MET A 84 2.59 1.58 12.55
C MET A 84 2.00 1.25 13.92
N ALA A 85 1.21 0.18 14.03
CA ALA A 85 0.63 -0.27 15.29
C ALA A 85 1.72 -0.68 16.30
N LEU A 86 2.79 -1.34 15.86
CA LEU A 86 3.92 -1.67 16.71
C LEU A 86 4.69 -0.43 17.19
N ILE A 87 4.87 0.59 16.35
CA ILE A 87 5.46 1.87 16.76
C ILE A 87 4.59 2.55 17.82
N TRP A 88 3.28 2.61 17.61
CA TRP A 88 2.37 3.19 18.61
C TRP A 88 2.34 2.38 19.90
N ALA A 89 2.40 1.05 19.84
CA ALA A 89 2.51 0.21 21.03
C ALA A 89 3.81 0.49 21.79
N TYR A 90 4.92 0.80 21.10
CA TYR A 90 6.16 1.24 21.74
C TYR A 90 6.05 2.63 22.37
N LEU A 91 5.47 3.61 21.65
CA LEU A 91 5.29 4.98 22.15
C LEU A 91 4.37 5.06 23.38
N LEU A 92 3.42 4.13 23.50
CA LEU A 92 2.51 4.00 24.63
C LEU A 92 3.06 3.09 25.75
N ASP A 93 4.30 2.61 25.63
CA ASP A 93 4.96 1.71 26.59
C ASP A 93 4.24 0.34 26.77
N ILE A 94 3.52 -0.10 25.74
CA ILE A 94 2.79 -1.38 25.73
C ILE A 94 3.68 -2.53 25.22
N SER A 95 4.63 -2.27 24.33
CA SER A 95 5.48 -3.30 23.71
C SER A 95 6.84 -2.76 23.26
N HIS A 96 7.92 -3.52 23.50
CA HIS A 96 9.28 -3.20 23.08
C HIS A 96 9.80 -4.08 21.93
N ILE A 97 8.89 -4.65 21.13
CA ILE A 97 9.28 -5.42 19.92
C ILE A 97 10.05 -4.53 18.94
N VAL A 98 9.66 -3.27 18.82
CA VAL A 98 10.36 -2.24 18.03
C VAL A 98 10.96 -1.25 19.03
N ASN A 99 12.18 -0.79 18.77
CA ASN A 99 12.89 0.17 19.63
C ASN A 99 13.52 1.25 18.75
N GLY A 100 13.53 2.49 19.26
CA GLY A 100 14.14 3.61 18.55
C GLY A 100 13.73 4.95 19.14
N HIS A 101 14.50 5.98 18.82
CA HIS A 101 14.10 7.36 19.12
C HIS A 101 13.26 7.88 17.97
N PHE A 102 11.99 8.21 18.24
CA PHE A 102 11.08 8.76 17.24
C PHE A 102 10.96 10.27 17.43
N SER A 103 11.33 11.01 16.39
CA SER A 103 11.10 12.44 16.28
C SER A 103 9.62 12.77 16.02
N PRO A 104 9.15 13.99 16.32
CA PRO A 104 7.77 14.40 16.06
C PRO A 104 7.34 14.23 14.59
N ILE A 105 8.26 14.42 13.64
CA ILE A 105 7.98 14.23 12.21
C ILE A 105 7.76 12.76 11.85
N GLU A 106 8.54 11.84 12.44
CA GLU A 106 8.35 10.40 12.27
C GLU A 106 7.00 9.96 12.80
N ILE A 107 6.65 10.40 14.02
CA ILE A 107 5.35 10.13 14.64
C ILE A 107 4.21 10.63 13.74
N SER A 108 4.33 11.86 13.22
CA SER A 108 3.33 12.44 12.31
C SER A 108 3.18 11.62 11.02
N MET A 109 4.28 11.17 10.43
CA MET A 109 4.23 10.32 9.22
C MET A 109 3.62 8.94 9.51
N THR A 110 3.76 8.40 10.73
CA THR A 110 3.08 7.14 11.09
C THR A 110 1.55 7.26 11.02
N ILE A 111 1.01 8.41 11.41
CA ILE A 111 -0.43 8.70 11.33
C ILE A 111 -0.85 8.77 9.86
N VAL A 112 -0.08 9.49 9.03
CA VAL A 112 -0.36 9.62 7.59
C VAL A 112 -0.37 8.25 6.90
N VAL A 113 0.65 7.43 7.15
CA VAL A 113 0.76 6.07 6.60
C VAL A 113 -0.38 5.18 7.12
N GLY A 114 -0.71 5.27 8.41
CA GLY A 114 -1.81 4.51 9.01
C GLY A 114 -3.17 4.85 8.40
N VAL A 115 -3.49 6.14 8.29
CA VAL A 115 -4.75 6.60 7.66
C VAL A 115 -4.82 6.18 6.20
N ALA A 116 -3.74 6.37 5.43
CA ALA A 116 -3.68 5.94 4.04
C ALA A 116 -3.84 4.41 3.89
N GLY A 117 -3.22 3.62 4.77
CA GLY A 117 -3.36 2.16 4.80
C GLY A 117 -4.81 1.73 5.10
N ILE A 118 -5.45 2.34 6.09
CA ILE A 118 -6.84 2.04 6.46
C ILE A 118 -7.79 2.40 5.32
N LEU A 119 -7.66 3.59 4.72
CA LEU A 119 -8.48 4.02 3.60
C LEU A 119 -8.26 3.12 2.36
N GLY A 120 -7.01 2.74 2.10
CA GLY A 120 -6.64 1.78 1.08
C GLY A 120 -7.39 0.46 1.26
N ILE A 121 -7.32 -0.13 2.46
CA ILE A 121 -8.02 -1.39 2.80
C ILE A 121 -9.54 -1.23 2.77
N ALA A 122 -10.09 -0.16 3.32
CA ALA A 122 -11.53 0.09 3.32
C ALA A 122 -12.08 0.19 1.89
N SER A 123 -11.29 0.69 0.93
CA SER A 123 -11.68 0.71 -0.48
C SER A 123 -11.81 -0.69 -1.09
N LEU A 124 -11.09 -1.70 -0.57
CA LEU A 124 -11.19 -3.09 -1.03
C LEU A 124 -12.54 -3.72 -0.67
N ALA A 125 -13.12 -3.39 0.49
CA ALA A 125 -14.42 -3.91 0.91
C ALA A 125 -15.55 -3.53 -0.05
N ARG A 126 -15.36 -2.47 -0.84
CA ARG A 126 -16.31 -2.00 -1.86
C ARG A 126 -16.07 -2.62 -3.24
N SER A 127 -15.06 -3.48 -3.39
CA SER A 127 -14.63 -4.03 -4.67
C SER A 127 -15.06 -5.50 -4.85
N LYS A 128 -15.65 -5.80 -6.02
CA LYS A 128 -15.97 -7.18 -6.43
C LYS A 128 -14.82 -7.72 -7.32
N SER A 129 -13.97 -8.58 -6.76
CA SER A 129 -12.89 -9.21 -7.54
C SER A 129 -13.34 -10.51 -8.20
N SER A 130 -13.27 -10.55 -9.54
CA SER A 130 -13.56 -11.73 -10.36
C SER A 130 -12.38 -12.70 -10.53
N LEU A 131 -11.26 -12.47 -9.84
CA LEU A 131 -10.09 -13.35 -9.94
C LEU A 131 -10.34 -14.67 -9.20
N SER A 132 -9.74 -15.76 -9.70
CA SER A 132 -9.76 -17.05 -9.03
C SER A 132 -9.09 -16.96 -7.65
N LEU A 133 -9.51 -17.81 -6.71
CA LEU A 133 -8.93 -17.82 -5.36
C LEU A 133 -7.42 -18.08 -5.39
N ALA A 134 -6.96 -18.98 -6.24
CA ALA A 134 -5.54 -19.29 -6.41
C ALA A 134 -4.74 -18.05 -6.85
N THR A 135 -5.25 -17.27 -7.81
CA THR A 135 -4.59 -16.02 -8.24
C THR A 135 -4.58 -14.98 -7.13
N LYS A 136 -5.67 -14.85 -6.38
CA LYS A 136 -5.76 -13.91 -5.24
C LYS A 136 -4.72 -14.22 -4.16
N LEU A 137 -4.66 -15.48 -3.75
CA LEU A 137 -3.69 -15.95 -2.75
C LEU A 137 -2.25 -15.86 -3.28
N GLY A 138 -2.02 -16.23 -4.54
CA GLY A 138 -0.72 -16.14 -5.18
C GLY A 138 -0.17 -14.71 -5.20
N LEU A 139 -1.00 -13.73 -5.60
CA LEU A 139 -0.61 -12.32 -5.59
C LEU A 139 -0.34 -11.83 -4.17
N PHE A 140 -1.20 -12.18 -3.21
CA PHE A 140 -1.03 -11.77 -1.81
C PHE A 140 0.29 -12.29 -1.23
N VAL A 141 0.54 -13.60 -1.33
CA VAL A 141 1.73 -14.25 -0.78
C VAL A 141 2.99 -13.76 -1.48
N ALA A 142 2.96 -13.63 -2.80
CA ALA A 142 4.12 -13.14 -3.56
C ALA A 142 4.50 -11.71 -3.15
N PHE A 143 3.52 -10.79 -3.05
CA PHE A 143 3.81 -9.41 -2.66
C PHE A 143 4.18 -9.26 -1.19
N LEU A 144 3.61 -10.09 -0.30
CA LEU A 144 4.07 -10.14 1.08
C LEU A 144 5.53 -10.61 1.17
N ALA A 145 5.91 -11.65 0.44
CA ALA A 145 7.29 -12.13 0.39
C ALA A 145 8.23 -11.06 -0.17
N ILE A 146 7.86 -10.40 -1.27
CA ILE A 146 8.62 -9.29 -1.85
C ILE A 146 8.77 -8.15 -0.82
N GLN A 147 7.72 -7.78 -0.11
CA GLN A 147 7.77 -6.74 0.93
C GLN A 147 8.75 -7.09 2.05
N LEU A 148 8.75 -8.34 2.51
CA LEU A 148 9.68 -8.82 3.53
C LEU A 148 11.13 -8.84 3.02
N VAL A 149 11.35 -9.21 1.77
CA VAL A 149 12.68 -9.18 1.12
C VAL A 149 13.17 -7.73 1.00
N CYS A 150 12.36 -6.81 0.49
CA CYS A 150 12.69 -5.38 0.42
C CYS A 150 13.02 -4.80 1.79
N LEU A 151 12.22 -5.15 2.81
CA LEU A 151 12.50 -4.76 4.19
C LEU A 151 13.87 -5.31 4.65
N ARG A 152 14.14 -6.60 4.46
CA ARG A 152 15.42 -7.21 4.85
C ARG A 152 16.60 -6.56 4.15
N ILE A 153 16.50 -6.31 2.85
CA ILE A 153 17.54 -5.63 2.05
C ILE A 153 17.77 -4.22 2.58
N SER A 154 16.71 -3.51 2.98
CA SER A 154 16.84 -2.14 3.52
C SER A 154 17.67 -2.04 4.81
N PHE A 155 17.86 -3.16 5.52
CA PHE A 155 18.71 -3.24 6.71
C PHE A 155 20.17 -3.60 6.40
N LEU A 156 20.52 -3.90 5.14
CA LEU A 156 21.92 -4.15 4.78
C LEU A 156 22.75 -2.89 5.03
N PRO A 157 23.99 -3.00 5.57
CA PRO A 157 24.80 -1.83 5.94
C PRO A 157 25.04 -0.84 4.80
N SER A 158 25.07 -1.33 3.56
CA SER A 158 25.23 -0.50 2.35
C SER A 158 24.04 0.44 2.08
N ILE A 159 22.87 0.11 2.61
CA ILE A 159 21.61 0.86 2.44
C ILE A 159 21.17 1.52 3.76
N ALA A 160 21.41 0.89 4.90
CA ALA A 160 20.98 1.38 6.21
C ALA A 160 21.66 2.68 6.67
N HIS A 161 22.71 3.13 5.98
CA HIS A 161 23.41 4.39 6.24
C HIS A 161 23.27 5.41 5.10
N ARG A 162 22.31 5.22 4.18
CA ARG A 162 22.06 6.09 3.01
C ARG A 162 20.58 6.36 2.80
#